data_AF-A0A7T0Q2M9-F1
#
_entry.id   AF-A0A7T0Q2M9-F1
#
_cell.length_a   1.000
_cell.length_b   1.000
_cell.length_c   1.000
_cell.angle_alpha   90.00
_cell.angle_beta   90.00
_cell.angle_gamma   90.00
#
_symmetry.space_group_name_H-M   'P 1'
#
loop_
_entity.id
_entity.type
_entity.pdbx_description
1 polymer ?
#
loop_
_entity_poly.entity_id
_entity_poly.type
_entity_poly.pdbx_seq_one_letter_code
_entity_poly.pdbx_strand_id
1 'polypeptide(L)'
;VFLTNFDQRMDTMANILYYPQKPLGTTRSMEFLKFRELPAGQNAIVAIMCYSGYNQEDSVIMNQSSIDRGLFRSLFYRAYTDQEKRIGMNVVEQFEKPFRQDTLKLKHGTYDKLDEDGIVAPGVRVSGEDIIIGKTAPIAPDAEELGQRTKAHIKRDASTPLRSTENGIVDQVLITTNAEGLRFVKVRMRTTKIPQIGDKFASRHGQKGTIGITYRIEDMPFTSEGIVPDLIINPHAIPSRM
;
A
#
# COMPACT_ATOMS: atom_id res chain seq x y z
N VAL A 1 1.37 0.35 -14.79
CA VAL A 1 0.47 -0.83 -14.64
C VAL A 1 1.29 -2.06 -14.98
N PHE A 2 1.27 -3.12 -14.18
CA PHE A 2 2.10 -4.31 -14.44
C PHE A 2 1.38 -5.36 -15.31
N LEU A 3 0.10 -5.63 -15.04
CA LEU A 3 -0.80 -6.48 -15.84
C LEU A 3 -2.20 -5.89 -15.83
N THR A 4 -3.01 -6.12 -16.86
CA THR A 4 -4.35 -5.54 -16.99
C THR A 4 -5.38 -6.20 -16.08
N ASN A 5 -5.20 -7.48 -15.73
CA ASN A 5 -6.08 -8.21 -14.82
C ASN A 5 -5.72 -8.03 -13.34
N PHE A 6 -4.93 -7.00 -12.98
CA PHE A 6 -4.49 -6.76 -11.60
C PHE A 6 -5.67 -6.67 -10.61
N ASP A 7 -6.82 -6.16 -11.06
CA ASP A 7 -8.02 -6.02 -10.22
C ASP A 7 -8.59 -7.37 -9.76
N GLN A 8 -8.39 -8.44 -10.54
CA GLN A 8 -8.82 -9.80 -10.17
C GLN A 8 -7.74 -10.59 -9.41
N ARG A 9 -6.52 -10.04 -9.29
CA ARG A 9 -5.37 -10.74 -8.70
C ARG A 9 -5.17 -10.38 -7.24
N MET A 10 -4.98 -11.41 -6.41
CA MET A 10 -4.65 -11.28 -4.99
C MET A 10 -3.13 -11.37 -4.77
N ASP A 11 -2.38 -10.48 -5.44
CA ASP A 11 -0.93 -10.35 -5.28
C ASP A 11 -0.60 -9.71 -3.92
N THR A 12 0.53 -10.08 -3.30
CA THR A 12 0.90 -9.64 -1.94
C THR A 12 1.00 -8.12 -1.84
N MET A 13 1.58 -7.47 -2.83
CA MET A 13 1.68 -6.01 -2.93
C MET A 13 1.61 -5.58 -4.39
N ALA A 14 0.96 -4.46 -4.65
CA ALA A 14 0.95 -3.84 -5.98
C ALA A 14 0.92 -2.32 -5.88
N ASN A 15 1.61 -1.65 -6.81
CA ASN A 15 1.55 -0.20 -7.00
C ASN A 15 1.07 0.08 -8.42
N ILE A 16 -0.03 0.83 -8.54
CA ILE A 16 -0.65 1.18 -9.82
C ILE A 16 -0.79 2.69 -9.92
N LEU A 17 -0.10 3.30 -10.88
CA LEU A 17 -0.23 4.72 -11.19
C LEU A 17 -1.64 5.04 -11.74
N TYR A 18 -2.24 6.15 -11.32
CA TYR A 18 -3.58 6.57 -11.72
C TYR A 18 -3.69 6.86 -13.21
N TYR A 19 -2.78 7.68 -13.73
CA TYR A 19 -2.81 8.14 -15.13
C TYR A 19 -1.47 7.88 -15.84
N PRO A 20 -1.11 6.62 -16.14
CA PRO A 20 0.08 6.32 -16.92
C PRO A 20 0.02 6.98 -18.31
N GLN A 21 1.12 7.59 -18.76
CA GLN A 21 1.21 8.21 -20.08
C GLN A 21 2.29 7.56 -20.94
N LYS A 22 2.05 7.51 -22.25
CA LYS A 22 3.06 7.10 -23.23
C LYS A 22 4.18 8.16 -23.22
N PRO A 23 5.47 7.74 -23.25
CA PRO A 23 6.56 8.70 -23.31
C PRO A 23 6.56 9.41 -24.68
N LEU A 24 6.85 10.71 -24.70
CA LEU A 24 7.00 11.47 -25.94
C LEU A 24 8.19 10.96 -26.79
N GLY A 25 9.33 10.70 -26.14
CA GLY A 25 10.50 10.07 -26.77
C GLY A 25 10.44 8.54 -26.69
N THR A 26 10.34 7.86 -27.83
CA THR A 26 10.30 6.38 -27.91
C THR A 26 11.44 5.81 -28.75
N THR A 27 11.94 4.64 -28.36
CA THR A 27 12.83 3.83 -29.21
C THR A 27 11.99 2.82 -30.00
N ARG A 28 12.51 2.33 -31.14
CA ARG A 28 11.81 1.30 -31.93
C ARG A 28 11.57 0.02 -31.13
N SER A 29 12.51 -0.36 -30.26
CA SER A 29 12.38 -1.55 -29.41
C SER A 29 11.19 -1.49 -28.45
N MET A 30 10.73 -0.29 -28.07
CA MET A 30 9.56 -0.13 -27.20
C MET A 30 8.26 -0.63 -27.82
N GLU A 31 8.20 -0.71 -29.15
CA GLU A 31 7.07 -1.28 -29.87
C GLU A 31 6.98 -2.79 -29.64
N PHE A 32 8.09 -3.51 -29.78
CA PHE A 32 8.16 -4.95 -29.52
C PHE A 32 7.93 -5.29 -28.05
N LEU A 33 8.35 -4.42 -27.13
CA LEU A 33 8.11 -4.56 -25.69
C LEU A 33 6.70 -4.16 -25.26
N LYS A 34 5.88 -3.63 -26.17
CA LYS A 34 4.53 -3.10 -25.87
C LYS A 34 4.53 -2.05 -24.76
N PHE A 35 5.62 -1.29 -24.60
CA PHE A 35 5.75 -0.28 -23.54
C PHE A 35 4.72 0.86 -23.68
N ARG A 36 4.25 1.11 -24.92
CA ARG A 36 3.18 2.08 -25.18
C ARG A 36 1.82 1.61 -24.67
N GLU A 37 1.59 0.30 -24.58
CA GLU A 37 0.34 -0.28 -24.10
C GLU A 37 0.27 -0.23 -22.57
N LEU A 38 1.38 -0.52 -21.89
CA LEU A 38 1.48 -0.49 -20.42
C LEU A 38 2.66 0.40 -19.95
N PRO A 39 2.53 1.73 -20.03
CA PRO A 39 3.59 2.63 -19.61
C PRO A 39 3.75 2.69 -18.09
N ALA A 40 4.90 3.20 -17.65
CA ALA A 40 5.33 3.20 -16.26
C ALA A 40 5.59 4.61 -15.67
N GLY A 41 5.16 5.68 -16.34
CA GLY A 41 5.39 7.06 -15.86
C GLY A 41 4.39 8.06 -16.43
N GLN A 42 4.66 9.34 -16.20
CA GLN A 42 3.92 10.47 -16.78
C GLN A 42 4.91 11.45 -17.41
N ASN A 43 4.48 12.16 -18.44
CA ASN A 43 5.25 13.28 -18.96
C ASN A 43 5.04 14.47 -18.03
N ALA A 44 6.13 15.11 -17.64
CA ALA A 44 6.13 16.27 -16.74
C ALA A 44 6.83 17.43 -17.44
N ILE A 45 6.38 18.66 -17.16
CA ILE A 45 7.09 19.87 -17.58
C ILE A 45 8.22 20.12 -16.58
N VAL A 46 9.47 20.08 -17.05
CA VAL A 46 10.66 20.19 -16.22
C VAL A 46 11.40 21.48 -16.52
N ALA A 47 11.65 22.29 -15.50
CA ALA A 47 12.56 23.43 -15.56
C ALA A 47 13.92 23.06 -14.95
N ILE A 48 15.01 23.48 -15.60
CA ILE A 48 16.38 23.32 -15.11
C ILE A 48 16.85 24.68 -14.60
N MET A 49 16.80 24.91 -13.30
CA MET A 49 17.21 26.19 -12.70
C MET A 49 17.47 26.06 -11.19
N CYS A 50 18.30 26.94 -10.64
CA CYS A 50 18.43 27.09 -9.20
C CYS A 50 17.23 27.90 -8.68
N TYR A 51 16.43 27.33 -7.78
CA TYR A 51 15.26 28.00 -7.23
C TYR A 51 15.11 27.71 -5.75
N SER A 52 15.04 28.74 -4.90
CA SER A 52 14.84 28.66 -3.43
C SER A 52 15.85 27.80 -2.62
N GLY A 53 16.80 27.11 -3.26
CA GLY A 53 17.77 26.22 -2.62
C GLY A 53 17.26 24.80 -2.35
N TYR A 54 15.94 24.56 -2.35
CA TYR A 54 15.34 23.25 -2.06
C TYR A 54 15.43 22.20 -3.18
N ASN A 55 16.20 22.47 -4.23
CA ASN A 55 16.54 21.49 -5.27
C ASN A 55 18.04 21.13 -5.31
N GLN A 56 18.82 21.46 -4.28
CA GLN A 56 20.23 21.06 -4.16
C GLN A 56 20.37 19.56 -3.82
N GLU A 57 21.56 18.98 -4.02
CA GLU A 57 21.91 17.62 -3.55
C GLU A 57 20.88 16.53 -3.93
N ASP A 58 20.61 16.38 -5.22
CA ASP A 58 19.64 15.41 -5.77
C ASP A 58 18.19 15.57 -5.25
N SER A 59 17.82 16.72 -4.68
CA SER A 59 16.43 17.06 -4.40
C SER A 59 15.74 17.75 -5.57
N VAL A 60 14.42 17.63 -5.65
CA VAL A 60 13.59 18.28 -6.67
C VAL A 60 12.48 19.09 -6.01
N ILE A 61 12.14 20.21 -6.62
CA ILE A 61 10.95 20.99 -6.25
C ILE A 61 9.80 20.51 -7.14
N MET A 62 8.66 20.19 -6.55
CA MET A 62 7.48 19.71 -7.29
C MET A 62 6.29 20.66 -7.11
N ASN A 63 5.49 20.80 -8.16
CA ASN A 63 4.30 21.63 -8.14
C ASN A 63 3.16 20.97 -7.33
N GLN A 64 2.82 21.55 -6.18
CA GLN A 64 1.73 21.09 -5.31
C GLN A 64 0.38 21.11 -6.04
N SER A 65 0.11 22.15 -6.84
CA SER A 65 -1.16 22.23 -7.58
C SER A 65 -1.26 21.11 -8.64
N SER A 66 -0.15 20.67 -9.23
CA SER A 66 -0.14 19.50 -10.12
C SER A 66 -0.39 18.19 -9.35
N ILE A 67 0.21 18.03 -8.16
CA ILE A 67 -0.06 16.88 -7.26
C ILE A 67 -1.54 16.84 -6.85
N ASP A 68 -2.13 18.00 -6.54
CA ASP A 68 -3.54 18.15 -6.17
C ASP A 68 -4.49 17.76 -7.31
N ARG A 69 -4.08 18.02 -8.56
CA ARG A 69 -4.77 17.58 -9.79
C ARG A 69 -4.55 16.11 -10.14
N GLY A 70 -3.71 15.39 -9.40
CA GLY A 70 -3.49 13.95 -9.55
C GLY A 70 -2.19 13.54 -10.22
N LEU A 71 -1.23 14.46 -10.39
CA LEU A 71 0.12 14.13 -10.84
C LEU A 71 0.75 13.07 -9.92
N PHE A 72 1.27 12.01 -10.52
CA PHE A 72 1.94 10.86 -9.93
C PHE A 72 1.21 10.12 -8.79
N ARG A 73 -0.11 10.31 -8.62
CA ARG A 73 -0.89 9.52 -7.65
C ARG A 73 -0.88 8.04 -8.01
N SER A 74 -0.78 7.18 -7.00
CA SER A 74 -0.83 5.74 -7.19
C SER A 74 -1.77 5.05 -6.19
N LEU A 75 -2.31 3.90 -6.60
CA LEU A 75 -2.99 2.95 -5.73
C LEU A 75 -1.95 1.95 -5.23
N PHE A 76 -1.85 1.83 -3.92
CA PHE A 76 -1.12 0.77 -3.25
C PHE A 76 -2.11 -0.29 -2.78
N TYR A 77 -1.87 -1.53 -3.17
CA TYR A 77 -2.59 -2.69 -2.68
C TYR A 77 -1.68 -3.54 -1.81
N ARG A 78 -2.26 -4.14 -0.76
CA ARG A 78 -1.61 -5.19 0.02
C ARG A 78 -2.60 -6.29 0.36
N ALA A 79 -2.24 -7.53 0.07
CA ALA A 79 -3.01 -8.70 0.48
C ALA A 79 -2.44 -9.30 1.77
N TYR A 80 -3.33 -9.53 2.74
CA TYR A 80 -3.06 -10.32 3.94
C TYR A 80 -3.68 -11.69 3.74
N THR A 81 -2.97 -12.73 4.17
CA THR A 81 -3.40 -14.11 4.00
C THR A 81 -3.32 -14.83 5.33
N ASP A 82 -4.35 -15.58 5.68
CA ASP A 82 -4.35 -16.43 6.85
C ASP A 82 -5.05 -17.76 6.53
N GLN A 83 -4.74 -18.79 7.30
CA GLN A 83 -5.30 -20.13 7.13
C GLN A 83 -5.54 -20.78 8.47
N GLU A 84 -6.57 -21.62 8.53
CA GLU A 84 -6.77 -22.51 9.66
C GLU A 84 -5.62 -23.51 9.74
N LYS A 85 -5.21 -23.86 10.96
CA LYS A 85 -4.19 -24.89 11.20
C LYS A 85 -4.81 -26.12 11.86
N ARG A 86 -4.38 -27.28 11.37
CA ARG A 86 -4.55 -28.57 12.04
C ARG A 86 -3.31 -28.89 12.86
N ILE A 87 -3.50 -29.33 14.09
CA ILE A 87 -2.45 -29.94 14.92
C ILE A 87 -2.90 -31.38 15.19
N GLY A 88 -2.23 -32.35 14.58
CA GLY A 88 -2.64 -33.76 14.63
C GLY A 88 -3.95 -34.03 13.87
N MET A 89 -4.89 -34.72 14.49
CA MET A 89 -6.19 -35.09 13.88
C MET A 89 -7.29 -34.03 14.02
N ASN A 90 -7.14 -33.04 14.91
CA ASN A 90 -8.17 -32.03 15.16
C ASN A 90 -7.82 -30.71 14.46
N VAL A 91 -8.83 -30.09 13.84
CA VAL A 91 -8.77 -28.68 13.43
C VAL A 91 -8.73 -27.86 14.71
N VAL A 92 -7.65 -27.10 14.88
CA VAL A 92 -7.42 -26.32 16.09
C VAL A 92 -7.89 -24.90 15.83
N GLU A 93 -7.35 -24.21 14.83
CA GLU A 93 -7.69 -22.80 14.62
C GLU A 93 -8.99 -22.64 13.82
N GLN A 94 -9.81 -21.67 14.20
CA GLN A 94 -11.06 -21.32 13.51
C GLN A 94 -11.15 -19.81 13.28
N PHE A 95 -11.71 -19.43 12.13
CA PHE A 95 -12.11 -18.05 11.88
C PHE A 95 -13.44 -17.76 12.56
N GLU A 96 -13.43 -16.81 13.48
CA GLU A 96 -14.60 -16.32 14.19
C GLU A 96 -14.27 -14.96 14.84
N LYS A 97 -15.30 -14.22 15.26
CA LYS A 97 -15.11 -13.00 16.02
C LYS A 97 -14.73 -13.33 17.48
N PRO A 98 -13.53 -12.99 17.95
CA PRO A 98 -13.13 -13.30 19.31
C PRO A 98 -13.73 -12.30 20.30
N PHE A 99 -14.17 -12.78 21.46
CA PHE A 99 -14.73 -11.93 22.52
C PHE A 99 -13.82 -11.93 23.75
N ARG A 100 -13.84 -10.83 24.51
CA ARG A 100 -13.05 -10.72 25.76
C ARG A 100 -13.45 -11.73 26.82
N GLN A 101 -14.66 -12.27 26.73
CA GLN A 101 -15.20 -13.20 27.72
C GLN A 101 -14.63 -14.62 27.54
N ASP A 102 -14.44 -15.07 26.29
CA ASP A 102 -14.08 -16.45 25.95
C ASP A 102 -12.63 -16.61 25.46
N THR A 103 -11.99 -15.51 25.07
CA THR A 103 -10.68 -15.51 24.41
C THR A 103 -9.60 -14.89 25.29
N LEU A 104 -8.52 -15.65 25.51
CA LEU A 104 -7.34 -15.26 26.25
C LEU A 104 -6.33 -14.50 25.36
N LYS A 105 -5.60 -13.55 25.95
CA LYS A 105 -4.50 -12.80 25.30
C LYS A 105 -4.92 -12.07 24.02
N LEU A 106 -6.10 -11.44 24.03
CA LEU A 106 -6.52 -10.54 22.96
C LEU A 106 -5.47 -9.45 22.73
N LYS A 107 -5.21 -9.16 21.46
CA LYS A 107 -4.35 -8.05 21.06
C LYS A 107 -5.00 -6.71 21.41
N HIS A 108 -4.20 -5.65 21.49
CA HIS A 108 -4.66 -4.29 21.80
C HIS A 108 -5.42 -3.59 20.65
N GLY A 109 -5.82 -4.34 19.62
CA GLY A 109 -6.51 -3.84 18.43
C GLY A 109 -8.03 -3.74 18.55
N THR A 110 -8.65 -3.15 17.52
CA THR A 110 -10.11 -3.06 17.39
C THR A 110 -10.68 -4.31 16.71
N TYR A 111 -11.60 -5.01 17.39
CA TYR A 111 -12.31 -6.19 16.84
C TYR A 111 -13.73 -5.85 16.36
N ASP A 112 -14.21 -4.63 16.61
CA ASP A 112 -15.59 -4.21 16.31
C ASP A 112 -15.90 -4.26 14.81
N LYS A 113 -14.88 -4.08 13.97
CA LYS A 113 -14.95 -4.06 12.50
C LYS A 113 -15.04 -5.44 11.85
N LEU A 114 -14.90 -6.51 12.64
CA LEU A 114 -15.05 -7.88 12.15
C LEU A 114 -16.52 -8.25 12.10
N ASP A 115 -16.91 -8.97 11.06
CA ASP A 115 -18.22 -9.63 10.98
C ASP A 115 -18.23 -10.90 11.85
N GLU A 116 -19.37 -11.59 11.91
CA GLU A 116 -19.55 -12.78 12.75
C GLU A 116 -18.62 -13.94 12.37
N ASP A 117 -18.22 -14.01 11.11
CA ASP A 117 -17.24 -14.97 10.57
C ASP A 117 -15.78 -14.63 10.94
N GLY A 118 -15.57 -13.52 11.65
CA GLY A 118 -14.24 -13.04 12.03
C GLY A 118 -13.50 -12.38 10.87
N ILE A 119 -14.14 -11.99 9.77
CA ILE A 119 -13.48 -11.36 8.63
C ILE A 119 -14.06 -9.96 8.42
N VAL A 120 -13.23 -9.00 8.03
CA VAL A 120 -13.71 -7.64 7.73
C VAL A 120 -14.36 -7.59 6.34
N ALA A 121 -15.51 -6.93 6.22
CA ALA A 121 -16.19 -6.75 4.93
C ALA A 121 -15.45 -5.78 3.98
N PRO A 122 -15.55 -5.99 2.65
CA PRO A 122 -15.12 -5.01 1.65
C PRO A 122 -15.82 -3.65 1.85
N GLY A 123 -15.07 -2.56 1.66
CA GLY A 123 -15.55 -1.19 1.83
C GLY A 123 -15.30 -0.58 3.21
N VAL A 124 -15.00 -1.40 4.23
CA VAL A 124 -14.69 -0.92 5.58
C VAL A 124 -13.33 -0.22 5.59
N ARG A 125 -13.23 0.91 6.29
CA ARG A 125 -11.97 1.62 6.54
C ARG A 125 -11.28 1.05 7.78
N VAL A 126 -10.02 0.65 7.62
CA VAL A 126 -9.18 0.09 8.68
C VAL A 126 -7.85 0.85 8.77
N SER A 127 -7.26 0.87 9.97
CA SER A 127 -6.07 1.63 10.30
C SER A 127 -5.30 1.02 11.46
N GLY A 128 -3.97 1.11 11.40
CA GLY A 128 -3.09 0.82 12.52
C GLY A 128 -3.23 -0.61 13.05
N GLU A 129 -3.78 -0.74 14.26
CA GLU A 129 -3.92 -2.01 14.98
C GLU A 129 -5.29 -2.66 14.81
N ASP A 130 -6.14 -2.16 13.89
CA ASP A 130 -7.42 -2.81 13.58
C ASP A 130 -7.21 -4.26 13.14
N ILE A 131 -8.05 -5.14 13.68
CA ILE A 131 -8.03 -6.56 13.33
C ILE A 131 -8.79 -6.74 12.03
N ILE A 132 -8.14 -7.39 11.05
CA ILE A 132 -8.71 -7.66 9.72
C ILE A 132 -9.14 -9.11 9.55
N ILE A 133 -8.51 -10.03 10.30
CA ILE A 133 -8.86 -11.45 10.33
C ILE A 133 -8.84 -11.90 11.79
N GLY A 134 -10.02 -12.08 12.36
CA GLY A 134 -10.29 -12.72 13.64
C GLY A 134 -10.04 -14.22 13.53
N LYS A 135 -9.16 -14.72 14.38
CA LYS A 135 -8.82 -16.15 14.43
C LYS A 135 -8.56 -16.56 15.86
N THR A 136 -9.10 -17.69 16.26
CA THR A 136 -8.95 -18.25 17.61
C THR A 136 -8.33 -19.63 17.54
N ALA A 137 -7.65 -20.02 18.62
CA ALA A 137 -7.12 -21.37 18.82
C ALA A 137 -7.62 -21.91 20.16
N PRO A 138 -8.25 -23.10 20.23
CA PRO A 138 -8.69 -23.70 21.48
C PRO A 138 -7.47 -24.05 22.32
N ILE A 139 -7.60 -23.81 23.63
CA ILE A 139 -6.58 -24.13 24.62
C ILE A 139 -6.95 -25.47 25.25
N ALA A 140 -5.97 -26.38 25.37
CA ALA A 140 -6.18 -27.65 26.07
C ALA A 140 -6.63 -27.38 27.53
N PRO A 141 -7.59 -28.16 28.06
CA PRO A 141 -8.07 -27.98 29.43
C PRO A 141 -6.93 -28.04 30.45
N ASP A 142 -5.94 -28.91 30.23
CA ASP A 142 -4.82 -29.17 31.16
C ASP A 142 -3.63 -28.22 31.05
N ALA A 143 -3.70 -27.20 30.17
CA ALA A 143 -2.63 -26.20 30.05
C ALA A 143 -2.75 -25.14 31.18
N GLU A 144 -1.91 -25.23 32.20
CA GLU A 144 -1.76 -24.20 33.23
C GLU A 144 -0.98 -22.99 32.68
N GLU A 145 -1.69 -21.95 32.23
CA GLU A 145 -1.07 -20.65 31.93
C GLU A 145 -1.06 -19.74 33.17
N LEU A 146 -0.06 -19.92 34.03
CA LEU A 146 0.48 -18.95 35.03
C LEU A 146 -0.54 -18.04 35.74
N GLY A 147 -1.76 -18.52 36.04
CA GLY A 147 -2.76 -17.78 36.82
C GLY A 147 -3.53 -16.67 36.09
N GLN A 148 -3.35 -16.46 34.78
CA GLN A 148 -4.15 -15.48 34.01
C GLN A 148 -5.45 -16.08 33.43
N ARG A 149 -5.64 -17.39 33.56
CA ARG A 149 -6.76 -18.12 32.98
C ARG A 149 -7.94 -18.20 33.96
N THR A 150 -9.10 -17.72 33.55
CA THR A 150 -10.38 -18.03 34.20
C THR A 150 -11.01 -19.26 33.52
N LYS A 151 -11.94 -19.97 34.19
CA LYS A 151 -12.66 -21.12 33.61
C LYS A 151 -13.44 -20.76 32.32
N ALA A 152 -13.73 -19.47 32.10
CA ALA A 152 -14.42 -18.97 30.92
C ALA A 152 -13.53 -18.88 29.66
N HIS A 153 -12.21 -18.82 29.83
CA HIS A 153 -11.27 -18.72 28.71
C HIS A 153 -10.95 -20.10 28.12
N ILE A 154 -11.63 -20.41 27.02
CA ILE A 154 -11.52 -21.68 26.28
C ILE A 154 -10.59 -21.52 25.08
N LYS A 155 -10.43 -20.29 24.58
CA LYS A 155 -9.72 -19.98 23.33
C LYS A 155 -8.58 -19.00 23.57
N ARG A 156 -7.58 -18.99 22.70
CA ARG A 156 -6.50 -18.02 22.61
C ARG A 156 -6.63 -17.22 21.32
N ASP A 157 -6.35 -15.94 21.38
CA ASP A 157 -6.33 -15.10 20.21
C ASP A 157 -5.13 -15.41 19.30
N ALA A 158 -5.41 -15.66 18.03
CA ALA A 158 -4.45 -15.87 16.94
C ALA A 158 -4.73 -14.94 15.74
N SER A 159 -5.51 -13.88 15.96
CA SER A 159 -5.99 -12.95 14.93
C SER A 159 -4.86 -12.18 14.25
N THR A 160 -5.08 -11.76 13.01
CA THR A 160 -4.13 -10.98 12.22
C THR A 160 -4.55 -9.50 12.19
N PRO A 161 -3.76 -8.59 12.80
CA PRO A 161 -3.96 -7.15 12.69
C PRO A 161 -3.41 -6.59 11.37
N LEU A 162 -3.85 -5.39 11.03
CA LEU A 162 -3.15 -4.55 10.05
C LEU A 162 -1.75 -4.17 10.57
N ARG A 163 -0.84 -3.75 9.69
CA ARG A 163 0.44 -3.18 10.13
C ARG A 163 0.20 -1.78 10.72
N SER A 164 0.89 -1.47 11.81
CA SER A 164 0.72 -0.22 12.57
C SER A 164 0.90 1.06 11.73
N THR A 165 1.78 1.05 10.73
CA THR A 165 2.05 2.20 9.85
C THR A 165 1.14 2.27 8.63
N GLU A 166 0.12 1.41 8.55
CA GLU A 166 -0.74 1.29 7.39
C GLU A 166 -2.19 1.60 7.74
N ASN A 167 -2.88 2.12 6.74
CA ASN A 167 -4.29 2.46 6.79
C ASN A 167 -4.85 2.39 5.36
N GLY A 168 -6.12 2.06 5.24
CA GLY A 168 -6.74 1.90 3.94
C GLY A 168 -8.18 1.45 4.01
N ILE A 169 -8.69 1.05 2.85
CA ILE A 169 -10.04 0.52 2.70
C ILE A 169 -9.90 -0.94 2.26
N VAL A 170 -10.72 -1.81 2.84
CA VAL A 170 -10.79 -3.21 2.39
C VAL A 170 -11.34 -3.21 0.98
N ASP A 171 -10.57 -3.74 0.05
CA ASP A 171 -10.88 -3.69 -1.37
C ASP A 171 -11.61 -4.96 -1.81
N GLN A 172 -11.05 -6.13 -1.47
CA GLN A 172 -11.64 -7.43 -1.78
C GLN A 172 -11.29 -8.44 -0.70
N VAL A 173 -12.21 -9.37 -0.45
CA VAL A 173 -12.03 -10.49 0.47
C VAL A 173 -12.28 -11.78 -0.32
N LEU A 174 -11.37 -12.73 -0.21
CA LEU A 174 -11.46 -14.04 -0.85
C LEU A 174 -11.37 -15.11 0.23
N ILE A 175 -12.42 -15.92 0.31
CA ILE A 175 -12.49 -17.09 1.18
C ILE A 175 -12.47 -18.31 0.26
N THR A 176 -11.53 -19.21 0.50
CA THR A 176 -11.38 -20.44 -0.27
C THR A 176 -10.87 -21.55 0.64
N THR A 177 -10.64 -22.71 0.06
CA THR A 177 -10.08 -23.86 0.75
C THR A 177 -8.74 -24.21 0.12
N ASN A 178 -7.73 -24.48 0.95
CA ASN A 178 -6.43 -24.92 0.45
C ASN A 178 -6.49 -26.38 -0.05
N ALA A 179 -5.37 -26.88 -0.59
CA ALA A 179 -5.28 -28.26 -1.08
C ALA A 179 -5.52 -29.32 0.01
N GLU A 180 -5.39 -28.96 1.29
CA GLU A 180 -5.58 -29.83 2.45
C GLU A 180 -7.02 -29.81 3.00
N GLY A 181 -7.92 -29.05 2.37
CA GLY A 181 -9.30 -28.91 2.84
C GLY A 181 -9.50 -27.89 3.98
N LEU A 182 -8.50 -27.06 4.28
CA LEU A 182 -8.55 -26.05 5.35
C LEU A 182 -9.03 -24.71 4.79
N ARG A 183 -9.82 -23.97 5.58
CA ARG A 183 -10.24 -22.62 5.18
C ARG A 183 -9.04 -21.71 5.09
N PHE A 184 -9.03 -20.91 4.03
CA PHE A 184 -7.96 -20.00 3.67
C PHE A 184 -8.58 -18.67 3.25
N VAL A 185 -8.11 -17.59 3.87
CA VAL A 185 -8.67 -16.25 3.67
C VAL A 185 -7.58 -15.33 3.12
N LYS A 186 -7.93 -14.54 2.10
CA LYS A 186 -7.14 -13.40 1.66
C LYS A 186 -7.97 -12.12 1.77
N VAL A 187 -7.42 -11.12 2.45
CA VAL A 187 -8.00 -9.77 2.55
C VAL A 187 -7.08 -8.80 1.83
N ARG A 188 -7.56 -8.21 0.73
CA ARG A 188 -6.84 -7.18 -0.02
C ARG A 188 -7.26 -5.80 0.46
N MET A 189 -6.26 -5.02 0.83
CA MET A 189 -6.37 -3.63 1.24
C MET A 189 -5.96 -2.72 0.09
N ARG A 190 -6.61 -1.56 -0.04
CA ARG A 190 -6.18 -0.49 -0.94
C ARG A 190 -5.97 0.83 -0.20
N THR A 191 -4.97 1.58 -0.64
CA THR A 191 -4.63 2.91 -0.15
C THR A 191 -4.15 3.77 -1.31
N THR A 192 -4.64 5.00 -1.41
CA THR A 192 -4.09 5.97 -2.36
C THR A 192 -2.83 6.60 -1.79
N LYS A 193 -1.73 6.56 -2.54
CA LYS A 193 -0.48 7.25 -2.24
C LYS A 193 -0.40 8.50 -3.12
N ILE A 194 -0.37 9.65 -2.46
CA ILE A 194 -0.17 10.95 -3.07
C ILE A 194 1.31 11.28 -2.92
N PRO A 195 1.99 11.78 -3.96
CA PRO A 195 3.39 12.23 -3.85
C PRO A 195 3.60 13.20 -2.68
N GLN A 196 4.62 12.93 -1.87
CA GLN A 196 4.97 13.71 -0.70
C GLN A 196 6.48 13.97 -0.62
N ILE A 197 6.88 14.91 0.23
CA ILE A 197 8.29 15.19 0.52
C ILE A 197 8.99 13.88 0.94
N GLY A 198 10.15 13.62 0.35
CA GLY A 198 10.91 12.38 0.55
C GLY A 198 10.59 11.26 -0.44
N ASP A 199 9.48 11.33 -1.19
CA ASP A 199 9.21 10.36 -2.25
C ASP A 199 10.24 10.48 -3.38
N LYS A 200 10.63 9.33 -3.92
CA LYS A 200 11.69 9.21 -4.92
C LYS A 200 11.10 9.21 -6.33
N PHE A 201 11.67 10.06 -7.17
CA PHE A 201 11.38 10.15 -8.60
C PHE A 201 12.65 9.96 -9.40
N ALA A 202 12.52 9.48 -10.63
CA ALA A 202 13.65 9.32 -11.52
C ALA A 202 13.30 9.64 -12.97
N SER A 203 14.27 10.19 -13.69
CA SER A 203 14.24 10.30 -15.15
C SER A 203 14.65 8.97 -15.79
N ARG A 204 14.51 8.88 -17.11
CA ARG A 204 14.96 7.71 -17.90
C ARG A 204 16.48 7.63 -18.09
N HIS A 205 17.24 8.57 -17.54
CA HIS A 205 18.69 8.68 -17.72
C HIS A 205 19.46 8.47 -16.41
N GLY A 206 18.91 7.71 -15.47
CA GLY A 206 19.58 7.39 -14.21
C GLY A 206 19.64 8.55 -13.20
N GLN A 207 18.93 9.65 -13.46
CA GLN A 207 18.78 10.75 -12.51
C GLN A 207 17.65 10.42 -11.54
N LYS A 208 17.98 10.02 -10.31
CA LYS A 208 17.03 9.87 -9.22
C LYS A 208 17.14 11.05 -8.26
N GLY A 209 16.03 11.43 -7.67
CA GLY A 209 15.98 12.46 -6.64
C GLY A 209 14.74 12.32 -5.77
N THR A 210 14.75 13.00 -4.62
CA THR A 210 13.60 13.06 -3.70
C THR A 210 12.91 14.41 -3.80
N ILE A 211 11.60 14.46 -3.60
CA ILE A 211 10.90 15.74 -3.42
C ILE A 211 11.48 16.43 -2.17
N GLY A 212 12.13 17.58 -2.34
CA GLY A 212 12.68 18.39 -1.26
C GLY A 212 11.62 19.31 -0.66
N ILE A 213 10.81 19.93 -1.51
CA ILE A 213 9.67 20.77 -1.13
C ILE A 213 8.62 20.78 -2.25
N THR A 214 7.39 21.16 -1.91
CA THR A 214 6.34 21.43 -2.88
C THR A 214 5.87 22.88 -2.79
N TYR A 215 5.63 23.50 -3.94
CA TYR A 215 5.09 24.87 -4.03
C TYR A 215 3.80 24.87 -4.82
N ARG A 216 2.84 25.72 -4.43
CA ARG A 216 1.62 25.92 -5.22
C ARG A 216 1.91 26.75 -6.46
N ILE A 217 0.99 26.76 -7.42
CA ILE A 217 1.17 27.41 -8.72
C ILE A 217 1.56 28.88 -8.62
N GLU A 218 1.05 29.61 -7.61
CA GLU A 218 1.34 31.01 -7.36
C GLU A 218 2.79 31.30 -6.94
N ASP A 219 3.47 30.31 -6.35
CA ASP A 219 4.85 30.41 -5.88
C ASP A 219 5.84 29.80 -6.88
N MET A 220 5.36 29.27 -8.01
CA MET A 220 6.20 28.63 -9.02
C MET A 220 6.59 29.63 -10.13
N PRO A 221 7.80 29.53 -10.70
CA PRO A 221 8.19 30.34 -11.84
C PRO A 221 7.31 30.01 -13.07
N PHE A 222 7.01 31.02 -13.87
CA PHE A 222 6.15 30.88 -15.05
C PHE A 222 6.75 31.59 -16.27
N THR A 223 6.41 31.10 -17.47
CA THR A 223 6.81 31.75 -18.73
C THR A 223 5.90 32.93 -19.07
N SER A 224 6.24 33.74 -20.07
CA SER A 224 5.36 34.83 -20.55
C SER A 224 3.98 34.34 -21.03
N GLU A 225 3.88 33.08 -21.42
CA GLU A 225 2.63 32.41 -21.83
C GLU A 225 1.87 31.81 -20.64
N GLY A 226 2.42 31.90 -19.43
CA GLY A 226 1.81 31.35 -18.21
C GLY A 226 2.05 29.85 -18.01
N ILE A 227 3.03 29.25 -18.70
CA ILE A 227 3.39 27.84 -18.48
C ILE A 227 4.16 27.74 -17.17
N VAL A 228 3.70 26.86 -16.28
CA VAL A 228 4.31 26.58 -14.97
C VAL A 228 4.86 25.15 -14.98
N PRO A 229 6.11 24.92 -14.54
CA PRO A 229 6.67 23.57 -14.52
C PRO A 229 6.01 22.70 -13.43
N ASP A 230 5.98 21.39 -13.68
CA ASP A 230 5.61 20.39 -12.68
C ASP A 230 6.78 20.06 -11.75
N LEU A 231 8.01 20.17 -12.28
CA LEU A 231 9.25 19.82 -11.60
C LEU A 231 10.33 20.86 -11.89
N ILE A 232 11.10 21.22 -10.87
CA ILE A 232 12.33 22.00 -11.02
C ILE A 232 13.51 21.17 -10.53
N ILE A 233 14.48 20.95 -11.42
CA ILE A 233 15.73 20.26 -11.11
C ILE A 233 16.90 21.25 -11.13
N ASN A 234 17.92 20.96 -10.33
CA ASN A 234 19.08 21.83 -10.23
C ASN A 234 20.06 21.61 -11.40
N PRO A 235 20.56 22.69 -12.04
CA PRO A 235 21.55 22.62 -13.10
C PRO A 235 22.80 21.82 -12.72
N HIS A 236 23.24 21.87 -11.46
CA HIS A 236 24.43 21.16 -10.97
C HIS A 236 24.33 19.63 -11.03
N ALA A 237 23.12 19.09 -11.22
CA ALA A 237 22.93 17.65 -11.44
C ALA A 237 23.46 17.17 -12.80
N ILE A 238 23.76 18.08 -13.74
CA ILE A 238 24.18 17.74 -15.10
C ILE A 238 25.71 17.60 -15.22
N PRO A 239 26.53 18.60 -14.84
CA PRO A 239 27.98 18.57 -15.08
C PRO A 239 28.74 17.49 -14.31
N SER A 240 28.18 16.97 -13.22
CA SER A 240 28.81 15.89 -12.43
C SER A 240 28.50 14.49 -12.97
N ARG A 241 27.58 14.38 -13.93
CA ARG A 241 27.06 13.10 -14.46
C ARG A 241 27.36 12.88 -15.94
N MET A 242 28.10 13.80 -16.57
CA MET A 242 28.68 13.76 -17.92
C MET A 242 30.05 14.45 -17.90
#